data_AF-A8Q9Z4-F1
#
_entry.id   AF-A8Q9Z4-F1
#
_cell.length_a   1.000
_cell.length_b   1.000
_cell.length_c   1.000
_cell.angle_alpha   90.00
_cell.angle_beta   90.00
_cell.angle_gamma   90.00
#
_symmetry.space_group_name_H-M   'P 1'
#
loop_
_entity.id
_entity.type
_entity.pdbx_description
1 polymer ?
#
loop_
_entity_poly.entity_id
_entity_poly.type
_entity_poly.pdbx_seq_one_letter_code
_entity_poly.pdbx_strand_id
1 'polypeptide(L)'
;MFEKYPWGTLAVTNGLLTAVADGLAQTFDRRSEGKPLLEWDFPRSSRFLIFGSAMAPLLAEWNHFIEHKFRIRGASGSLIWSGLMRRVMTDQIVFAPFGLALFVGAMGIMEGRHSFETLKEKYNDVRKESTYSRYTFQLF
;
A
#
# COMPACT_ATOMS: atom_id res chain seq x y z
N MET A 1 30.04 19.55 -4.95
CA MET A 1 30.14 18.14 -5.37
C MET A 1 29.22 17.29 -4.49
N PHE A 2 27.92 17.58 -4.53
CA PHE A 2 26.87 16.76 -3.92
C PHE A 2 25.84 16.56 -5.04
N GLU A 3 26.06 15.49 -5.80
CA GLU A 3 25.29 15.18 -7.00
C GLU A 3 23.82 14.95 -6.64
N LYS A 4 22.99 15.93 -7.00
CA LYS A 4 21.97 15.76 -8.03
C LYS A 4 21.24 14.40 -7.95
N TYR A 5 20.39 14.26 -6.93
CA TYR A 5 19.35 13.22 -6.79
C TYR A 5 19.85 11.76 -6.83
N PRO A 6 20.21 11.13 -5.69
CA PRO A 6 20.44 9.70 -5.64
C PRO A 6 19.09 8.97 -5.55
N TRP A 7 18.40 8.85 -6.69
CA TRP A 7 17.11 8.15 -6.83
C TRP A 7 17.11 6.75 -6.20
N GLY A 8 18.27 6.07 -6.24
CA GLY A 8 18.48 4.77 -5.60
C GLY A 8 18.40 4.82 -4.07
N THR A 9 19.01 5.81 -3.42
CA THR A 9 18.94 5.96 -1.96
C THR A 9 17.52 6.29 -1.52
N LEU A 10 16.82 7.15 -2.25
CA LEU A 10 15.41 7.47 -2.00
C LEU A 10 14.52 6.23 -2.12
N ALA A 11 14.72 5.42 -3.17
CA ALA A 11 14.00 4.16 -3.36
C ALA A 11 14.25 3.19 -2.20
N VAL A 12 15.51 2.95 -1.84
CA VAL A 12 15.87 2.02 -0.76
C VAL A 12 15.30 2.48 0.58
N THR A 13 15.47 3.76 0.93
CA THR A 13 14.95 4.31 2.19
C THR A 13 13.43 4.23 2.24
N ASN A 14 12.73 4.59 1.16
CA ASN A 14 11.27 4.56 1.13
C ASN A 14 10.71 3.13 1.16
N GLY A 15 11.36 2.19 0.47
CA GLY A 15 11.04 0.77 0.53
C GLY A 15 11.18 0.21 1.94
N LEU A 16 12.30 0.51 2.62
CA LEU A 16 12.53 0.04 3.98
C LEU A 16 11.54 0.64 4.98
N LEU A 17 11.25 1.93 4.88
CA LEU A 17 10.25 2.59 5.72
C LEU A 17 8.86 1.97 5.55
N THR A 18 8.50 1.66 4.30
CA THR A 18 7.21 1.03 3.99
C THR A 18 7.14 -0.39 4.56
N ALA A 19 8.24 -1.15 4.50
CA ALA A 19 8.33 -2.48 5.11
C ALA A 19 8.27 -2.44 6.64
N VAL A 20 8.92 -1.45 7.28
CA VAL A 20 8.83 -1.25 8.74
C VAL A 20 7.41 -0.86 9.15
N ALA A 21 6.76 0.03 8.40
CA ALA A 21 5.37 0.43 8.65
C ALA A 21 4.41 -0.76 8.54
N ASP A 22 4.59 -1.61 7.52
CA ASP A 22 3.84 -2.87 7.40
C ASP A 22 4.11 -3.79 8.59
N GLY A 23 5.37 -3.94 9.02
CA GLY A 23 5.72 -4.74 10.19
C GLY A 23 5.09 -4.26 11.49
N LEU A 24 4.99 -2.94 11.68
CA LEU A 24 4.26 -2.35 12.79
C LEU A 24 2.75 -2.65 12.70
N ALA A 25 2.13 -2.46 11.53
CA ALA A 25 0.72 -2.77 11.33
C ALA A 25 0.43 -4.26 11.59
N GLN A 26 1.29 -5.12 11.06
CA GLN A 26 1.28 -6.57 11.29
C GLN A 26 1.40 -6.95 12.78
N THR A 27 2.15 -6.18 13.56
CA THR A 27 2.28 -6.39 15.01
C THR A 27 1.03 -5.92 15.76
N PHE A 28 0.48 -4.76 15.39
CA PHE A 28 -0.77 -4.24 15.98
C PHE A 28 -1.96 -5.15 15.70
N ASP A 29 -2.15 -5.59 14.45
CA ASP A 29 -3.23 -6.48 14.05
C ASP A 29 -3.15 -7.81 14.81
N ARG A 30 -1.96 -8.44 14.86
CA ARG A 30 -1.77 -9.70 15.59
C ARG A 30 -1.97 -9.55 17.09
N ARG A 31 -1.57 -8.41 17.68
CA ARG A 31 -1.82 -8.11 19.09
C ARG A 31 -3.32 -7.93 19.37
N SER A 32 -4.06 -7.31 18.45
CA SER A 32 -5.51 -7.14 18.54
C SER A 32 -6.26 -8.46 18.39
N GLU A 33 -5.78 -9.36 17.54
CA GLU A 33 -6.43 -10.64 17.23
C GLU A 33 -5.92 -11.82 18.09
N GLY A 34 -4.93 -11.61 18.95
CA GLY A 34 -4.36 -12.66 19.81
C GLY A 34 -3.59 -13.77 19.06
N LYS A 35 -3.11 -13.49 17.84
CA LYS A 35 -2.39 -14.45 16.99
C LYS A 35 -0.93 -14.64 17.44
N PRO A 36 -0.36 -15.86 17.30
CA PRO A 36 1.05 -16.11 17.62
C PRO A 36 1.99 -15.27 16.73
N LEU A 37 3.03 -14.68 17.33
CA LEU A 37 3.98 -13.78 16.66
C LEU A 37 4.84 -14.46 15.58
N LEU A 38 4.83 -15.80 15.51
CA LEU A 38 5.69 -16.58 14.61
C LEU A 38 5.13 -16.68 13.17
N GLU A 39 3.84 -16.43 12.97
CA GLU A 39 3.21 -16.44 11.65
C GLU A 39 3.35 -15.07 10.95
N TRP A 40 4.58 -14.66 10.63
CA TRP A 40 4.83 -13.41 9.90
C TRP A 40 4.51 -13.56 8.41
N ASP A 41 3.77 -12.60 7.83
CA ASP A 41 3.44 -12.61 6.41
C ASP A 41 4.57 -11.91 5.63
N PHE A 42 5.64 -12.68 5.39
CA PHE A 42 6.78 -12.23 4.60
C PHE A 42 6.40 -11.83 3.16
N PRO A 43 5.53 -12.58 2.45
CA PRO A 43 5.01 -12.15 1.16
C PRO A 43 4.34 -10.77 1.20
N ARG A 44 3.59 -10.42 2.25
CA ARG A 44 3.01 -9.09 2.39
C ARG A 44 4.09 -8.02 2.53
N SER A 45 5.05 -8.21 3.44
CA SER A 45 6.12 -7.23 3.67
C SER A 45 7.01 -7.00 2.45
N SER A 46 7.28 -8.04 1.64
CA SER A 46 8.07 -7.88 0.41
C SER A 46 7.35 -7.06 -0.65
N ARG A 47 6.02 -7.19 -0.78
CA ARG A 47 5.21 -6.35 -1.68
C ARG A 47 5.23 -4.88 -1.25
N PHE A 48 5.11 -4.61 0.05
CA PHE A 48 5.23 -3.27 0.60
C PHE A 48 6.62 -2.67 0.38
N LEU A 49 7.68 -3.48 0.48
CA LEU A 49 9.04 -3.04 0.19
C LEU A 49 9.21 -2.68 -1.30
N ILE A 50 8.76 -3.54 -2.21
CA ILE A 50 8.84 -3.32 -3.67
C ILE A 50 8.02 -2.08 -4.05
N PHE A 51 6.78 -1.99 -3.56
CA PHE A 51 5.92 -0.84 -3.81
C PHE A 51 6.53 0.46 -3.27
N GLY A 52 7.00 0.47 -2.02
CA GLY A 52 7.66 1.64 -1.42
C GLY A 52 8.89 2.07 -2.22
N SER A 53 9.68 1.12 -2.69
CA SER A 53 10.87 1.41 -3.50
C SER A 53 10.49 2.01 -4.86
N ALA A 54 9.47 1.45 -5.52
CA ALA A 54 8.98 1.92 -6.81
C ALA A 54 8.21 3.26 -6.74
N MET A 55 7.57 3.56 -5.61
CA MET A 55 6.83 4.81 -5.40
C MET A 55 7.73 6.01 -5.10
N ALA A 56 8.94 5.78 -4.59
CA ALA A 56 9.89 6.85 -4.26
C ALA A 56 10.19 7.82 -5.43
N PRO A 57 10.53 7.36 -6.65
CA PRO A 57 10.72 8.25 -7.80
C PRO A 57 9.45 9.04 -8.14
N LEU A 58 8.28 8.41 -8.07
CA LEU A 58 7.00 9.05 -8.39
C LEU A 58 6.65 10.17 -7.38
N LEU A 59 6.93 9.92 -6.09
CA LEU A 59 6.80 10.92 -5.03
C LEU A 59 7.76 12.10 -5.22
N ALA A 60 8.98 11.84 -5.69
CA ALA A 60 9.96 12.89 -5.97
C ALA A 60 9.50 13.80 -7.12
N GLU A 61 9.01 13.21 -8.22
CA GLU A 61 8.46 13.96 -9.36
C GLU A 61 7.20 14.75 -9.00
N TRP A 62 6.31 14.17 -8.18
CA TRP A 62 5.11 14.87 -7.72
C TRP A 62 5.44 16.09 -6.85
N ASN A 63 6.39 15.95 -5.93
CA ASN A 63 6.87 17.07 -5.13
C ASN A 63 7.48 18.16 -6.00
N HIS A 64 8.30 17.78 -6.99
CA HIS A 64 8.87 18.71 -7.95
C HIS A 64 7.78 19.47 -8.73
N PHE A 65 6.73 18.76 -9.18
CA PHE A 65 5.58 19.35 -9.87
C PHE A 65 4.84 20.37 -8.99
N ILE A 66 4.57 20.04 -7.73
CA ILE A 66 3.90 20.95 -6.79
C ILE A 66 4.74 22.19 -6.53
N GLU A 67 6.05 22.06 -6.35
CA GLU A 67 6.95 23.20 -6.16
C GLU A 67 6.94 24.15 -7.36
N HIS A 68 6.91 23.60 -8.58
CA HIS A 68 6.82 24.38 -9.81
C HIS A 68 5.47 25.07 -9.97
N LYS A 69 4.37 24.39 -9.64
CA LYS A 69 3.02 24.91 -9.80
C LYS A 69 2.63 25.93 -8.74
N PHE A 70 3.09 25.74 -7.50
CA PHE A 70 2.79 26.60 -6.35
C PHE A 70 4.06 27.29 -5.84
N ARG A 71 4.73 28.06 -6.70
CA ARG A 71 5.86 28.91 -6.30
C ARG A 71 5.37 29.98 -5.34
N ILE A 72 5.69 29.84 -4.05
CA ILE A 72 5.37 30.85 -3.02
C ILE A 72 6.18 32.11 -3.33
N ARG A 73 5.57 33.08 -4.01
CA ARG A 73 6.13 34.41 -4.22
C ARG A 73 5.58 35.35 -3.15
N GLY A 74 6.27 35.47 -2.02
CA GLY A 74 6.00 36.51 -1.02
C GLY A 74 6.27 36.10 0.42
N ALA A 75 6.96 36.98 1.16
CA ALA A 75 7.38 36.81 2.56
C ALA A 75 6.32 37.26 3.58
N SER A 76 5.02 37.12 3.28
CA SER A 76 3.94 37.44 4.21
C SER A 76 3.38 36.16 4.82
N GLY A 77 3.28 36.08 6.15
CA GLY A 77 2.85 34.88 6.88
C GLY A 77 1.48 34.34 6.43
N SER A 78 0.53 35.20 6.09
CA SER A 78 -0.79 34.79 5.55
C SER A 78 -0.69 34.10 4.18
N LEU A 79 0.27 34.53 3.35
CA LEU A 79 0.53 33.97 2.02
C LEU A 79 1.25 32.60 2.11
N ILE A 80 2.04 32.40 3.17
CA ILE A 80 2.66 31.11 3.50
C ILE A 80 1.60 30.08 3.92
N TRP A 81 0.70 30.45 4.84
CA TRP A 81 -0.38 29.56 5.30
C TRP A 81 -1.33 29.16 4.18
N SER A 82 -1.73 30.11 3.34
CA SER A 82 -2.58 29.80 2.16
C SER A 82 -1.86 28.94 1.12
N GLY A 83 -0.55 29.14 0.94
CA GLY A 83 0.29 28.29 0.10
C GLY A 83 0.38 26.85 0.61
N LEU A 84 0.63 26.65 1.91
CA LEU A 84 0.67 25.34 2.55
C LEU A 84 -0.68 24.61 2.44
N MET A 85 -1.79 25.29 2.72
CA MET A 85 -3.11 24.70 2.60
C MET A 85 -3.43 24.29 1.17
N ARG A 86 -3.04 25.08 0.16
CA ARG A 86 -3.22 24.68 -1.25
C ARG A 86 -2.42 23.43 -1.62
N ARG A 87 -1.21 23.27 -1.09
CA ARG A 87 -0.40 22.05 -1.30
C ARG A 87 -1.10 20.84 -0.69
N VAL A 88 -1.47 20.93 0.59
CA VAL A 88 -2.19 19.85 1.30
C VAL A 88 -3.49 19.48 0.59
N MET A 89 -4.30 20.46 0.17
CA MET A 89 -5.54 20.16 -0.54
C MET A 89 -5.28 19.52 -1.91
N THR A 90 -4.21 19.92 -2.61
CA THR A 90 -3.81 19.30 -3.88
C THR A 90 -3.35 17.86 -3.66
N ASP A 91 -2.57 17.60 -2.61
CA ASP A 91 -2.15 16.25 -2.25
C ASP A 91 -3.36 15.37 -1.91
N GLN A 92 -4.30 15.86 -1.12
CA GLN A 92 -5.46 15.07 -0.68
C GLN A 92 -6.52 14.87 -1.77
N ILE A 93 -6.70 15.83 -2.69
CA ILE A 93 -7.72 15.73 -3.75
C ILE A 93 -7.19 15.00 -4.99
N VAL A 94 -5.91 15.16 -5.32
CA VAL A 94 -5.35 14.63 -6.57
C VAL A 94 -4.45 13.44 -6.30
N PHE A 95 -3.47 13.59 -5.41
CA PHE A 95 -2.45 12.58 -5.21
C PHE A 95 -2.96 11.40 -4.38
N ALA A 96 -3.76 11.64 -3.35
CA ALA A 96 -4.31 10.59 -2.51
C ALA A 96 -5.18 9.58 -3.28
N PRO A 97 -6.19 9.97 -4.08
CA PRO A 97 -6.96 8.98 -4.85
C PRO A 97 -6.12 8.28 -5.92
N PHE A 98 -5.18 9.00 -6.55
CA PHE A 98 -4.26 8.42 -7.53
C PHE A 98 -3.30 7.39 -6.90
N GLY A 99 -2.66 7.76 -5.79
CA GLY A 99 -1.76 6.90 -5.02
C GLY A 99 -2.48 5.69 -4.43
N LEU A 100 -3.73 5.86 -3.98
CA LEU A 100 -4.58 4.76 -3.54
C LEU A 100 -4.90 3.80 -4.69
N ALA A 101 -5.28 4.31 -5.87
CA ALA A 101 -5.54 3.48 -7.05
C ALA A 101 -4.29 2.69 -7.48
N LEU A 102 -3.12 3.35 -7.49
CA LEU A 102 -1.84 2.70 -7.77
C LEU A 102 -1.49 1.64 -6.72
N PHE A 103 -1.69 1.94 -5.44
CA PHE A 103 -1.44 0.99 -4.35
C PHE A 103 -2.34 -0.23 -4.47
N VAL A 104 -3.65 -0.06 -4.58
CA VAL A 104 -4.60 -1.18 -4.71
C VAL A 104 -4.34 -1.99 -5.99
N GLY A 105 -4.03 -1.32 -7.10
CA GLY A 105 -3.68 -1.97 -8.36
C GLY A 105 -2.40 -2.78 -8.26
N ALA A 106 -1.31 -2.17 -7.78
CA ALA A 106 -0.01 -2.83 -7.63
C ALA A 106 -0.07 -3.98 -6.64
N MET A 107 -0.74 -3.79 -5.49
CA MET A 107 -0.95 -4.86 -4.51
C MET A 107 -1.82 -5.97 -5.09
N GLY A 108 -2.88 -5.67 -5.85
CA GLY A 108 -3.69 -6.69 -6.52
C GLY A 108 -2.94 -7.49 -7.59
N ILE A 109 -2.01 -6.86 -8.31
CA ILE A 109 -1.11 -7.52 -9.26
C ILE A 109 -0.12 -8.42 -8.51
N MET A 110 0.52 -7.91 -7.44
CA MET A 110 1.53 -8.64 -6.67
C MET A 110 0.97 -9.72 -5.74
N GLU A 111 -0.25 -9.56 -5.24
CA GLU A 111 -1.00 -10.63 -4.59
C GLU A 111 -1.29 -11.76 -5.57
N GLY A 112 -1.18 -11.49 -6.87
CA GLY A 112 -1.56 -12.43 -7.91
C GLY A 112 -3.00 -12.80 -7.65
N ARG A 113 -3.94 -11.87 -7.88
CA ARG A 113 -5.36 -12.24 -8.08
C ARG A 113 -5.53 -13.11 -9.34
N HIS A 114 -4.82 -14.22 -9.36
CA HIS A 114 -4.97 -15.49 -10.05
C HIS A 114 -5.66 -16.47 -9.10
N SER A 115 -6.70 -16.01 -8.42
CA SER A 115 -7.50 -16.92 -7.61
C SER A 115 -8.48 -17.71 -8.47
N PHE A 116 -8.26 -17.92 -9.78
CA PHE A 116 -9.07 -18.95 -10.46
C PHE A 116 -8.83 -20.33 -9.83
N GLU A 117 -7.65 -20.55 -9.25
CA GLU A 117 -7.30 -21.78 -8.54
C GLU A 117 -7.82 -21.77 -7.10
N THR A 118 -7.65 -20.70 -6.32
CA THR A 118 -8.23 -20.60 -4.96
C THR A 118 -9.76 -20.41 -4.96
N LEU A 119 -10.34 -19.78 -5.99
CA LEU A 119 -11.79 -19.77 -6.24
C LEU A 119 -12.26 -21.15 -6.70
N LYS A 120 -11.50 -21.89 -7.53
CA LYS A 120 -11.82 -23.29 -7.86
C LYS A 120 -11.75 -24.18 -6.64
N GLU A 121 -10.76 -24.00 -5.78
CA GLU A 121 -10.61 -24.74 -4.53
C GLU A 121 -11.75 -24.40 -3.57
N LYS A 122 -12.03 -23.13 -3.29
CA LYS A 122 -13.20 -22.73 -2.49
C LYS A 122 -14.53 -23.21 -3.10
N TYR A 123 -14.68 -23.15 -4.41
CA TYR A 123 -15.88 -23.65 -5.09
C TYR A 123 -15.98 -25.18 -5.07
N ASN A 124 -14.86 -25.90 -5.13
CA ASN A 124 -14.82 -27.35 -4.96
C ASN A 124 -15.09 -27.75 -3.51
N ASP A 125 -14.60 -26.98 -2.54
CA ASP A 125 -14.76 -27.24 -1.11
C ASP A 125 -16.20 -27.04 -0.66
N VAL A 126 -16.81 -25.91 -1.03
CA VAL A 126 -18.24 -25.63 -0.79
C VAL A 126 -19.15 -26.68 -1.47
N ARG A 127 -18.79 -27.15 -2.67
CA ARG A 127 -19.55 -28.20 -3.37
C ARG A 127 -19.42 -29.56 -2.68
N LYS A 128 -18.23 -29.91 -2.19
CA LYS A 128 -17.99 -31.15 -1.45
C LYS A 128 -18.74 -31.12 -0.12
N GLU A 129 -18.64 -30.05 0.64
CA GLU A 129 -19.31 -29.90 1.94
C GLU A 129 -20.84 -29.99 1.82
N SER A 130 -21.43 -29.34 0.80
CA SER A 130 -22.86 -29.47 0.49
C SER A 130 -23.28 -30.90 0.12
N THR A 131 -22.38 -31.67 -0.50
CA THR A 131 -22.62 -33.07 -0.86
C THR A 131 -22.56 -33.97 0.38
N TYR A 132 -21.59 -33.78 1.26
CA TYR A 132 -21.49 -34.54 2.52
C TYR A 132 -22.66 -34.28 3.47
N SER A 133 -23.10 -33.03 3.60
CA SER A 133 -24.27 -32.66 4.41
C SER A 133 -25.56 -33.36 3.94
N ARG A 134 -25.71 -33.62 2.63
CA ARG A 134 -26.86 -34.38 2.09
C ARG A 134 -26.85 -35.87 2.45
N TYR A 135 -25.67 -36.49 2.61
CA TYR A 135 -25.58 -37.91 2.97
C TYR A 135 -25.75 -38.16 4.47
N THR A 136 -25.28 -37.26 5.33
CA THR A 136 -25.49 -37.36 6.80
C THR A 136 -26.94 -37.19 7.22
N PHE A 137 -27.74 -36.42 6.48
CA PHE A 137 -29.18 -36.27 6.73
C PHE A 137 -30.05 -37.43 6.22
N GLN A 138 -29.50 -38.40 5.47
CA GLN A 138 -30.24 -39.60 5.01
C GLN A 138 -29.97 -40.86 5.87
N LEU A 139 -29.09 -40.77 6.86
CA LEU A 139 -28.70 -41.87 7.76
C LEU A 139 -29.30 -41.73 9.18
N PHE A 140 -30.18 -40.75 9.39
CA PHE A 140 -31.05 -40.58 10.55
C PHE A 140 -32.51 -40.49 10.08
#